data_AF-A0AAV3VZ21-F1
#
_entry.id   AF-A0AAV3VZ21-F1
#
_cell.length_a   1.000
_cell.length_b   1.000
_cell.length_c   1.000
_cell.angle_alpha   90.00
_cell.angle_beta   90.00
_cell.angle_gamma   90.00
#
_symmetry.space_group_name_H-M   'P 1'
#
loop_
_entity.id
_entity.type
_entity.pdbx_description
1 polymer ?
#
loop_
_entity_poly.entity_id
_entity_poly.type
_entity_poly.pdbx_seq_one_letter_code
_entity_poly.pdbx_strand_id
1 'polypeptide(L)'
;MIRHLTSEDSYNSIINDGIIKPRAKEGRDKGVVSFETFKGNNTFIEAFKKGKNFSSGQLVGIFIDEEKLQNEHFKLYVADSSSVYSRQNSKYTTKYENITKFSGDETNSSYMSIGEYIHVEGEIPIKFIERIERY
;
A
#
# COMPACT_ATOMS: atom_id res chain seq x y z
N MET A 1 -11.19 -5.12 -0.35
CA MET A 1 -10.27 -4.93 0.80
C MET A 1 -8.90 -4.53 0.32
N ILE A 2 -8.34 -3.48 0.92
CA ILE A 2 -7.03 -2.91 0.61
C ILE A 2 -6.17 -2.94 1.87
N ARG A 3 -4.85 -3.14 1.73
CA ARG A 3 -3.91 -3.32 2.84
C ARG A 3 -2.81 -2.26 2.83
N HIS A 4 -2.63 -1.58 3.96
CA HIS A 4 -1.50 -0.70 4.22
C HIS A 4 -0.51 -1.44 5.13
N LEU A 5 0.75 -1.59 4.67
CA LEU A 5 1.81 -2.18 5.47
C LEU A 5 2.63 -1.09 6.15
N THR A 6 2.88 -1.25 7.44
CA THR A 6 3.64 -0.30 8.26
C THR A 6 4.40 -1.01 9.38
N SER A 7 5.24 -0.29 10.14
CA SER A 7 5.87 -0.82 11.36
C SER A 7 4.92 -0.73 12.57
N GLU A 8 5.17 -1.51 13.62
CA GLU A 8 4.41 -1.38 14.89
C GLU A 8 4.50 0.05 15.46
N ASP A 9 5.66 0.70 15.41
CA ASP A 9 5.82 2.09 15.89
C ASP A 9 4.94 3.09 15.10
N SER A 10 4.93 2.95 13.77
CA SER A 10 4.09 3.79 12.92
C SER A 10 2.61 3.47 13.10
N TYR A 11 2.25 2.21 13.32
CA TYR A 11 0.89 1.82 13.70
C TYR A 11 0.46 2.49 15.01
N ASN A 12 1.29 2.46 16.05
CA ASN A 12 0.99 3.12 17.33
C ASN A 12 0.80 4.63 17.16
N SER A 13 1.62 5.28 16.32
CA SER A 13 1.42 6.69 15.96
C SER A 13 0.08 6.93 15.26
N ILE A 14 -0.29 6.09 14.30
CA ILE A 14 -1.59 6.18 13.58
C ILE A 14 -2.76 6.08 14.56
N ILE A 15 -2.70 5.15 15.51
CA ILE A 15 -3.76 4.98 16.52
C ILE A 15 -3.84 6.19 17.44
N ASN A 16 -2.71 6.73 17.89
CA ASN A 16 -2.68 7.91 18.74
C ASN A 16 -3.17 9.18 18.02
N ASP A 17 -2.82 9.33 16.74
CA ASP A 17 -3.22 10.48 15.92
C ASP A 17 -4.68 10.37 15.43
N GLY A 18 -5.23 9.16 15.41
CA GLY A 18 -6.58 8.89 14.89
C GLY A 18 -6.68 8.90 13.36
N ILE A 19 -5.55 9.00 12.65
CA ILE A 19 -5.49 9.11 11.19
C ILE A 19 -4.27 8.38 10.60
N ILE A 20 -4.43 7.83 9.40
CA ILE A 20 -3.32 7.46 8.53
C ILE A 20 -2.96 8.68 7.69
N LYS A 21 -1.77 9.22 7.93
CA LYS A 21 -1.29 10.45 7.28
C LYS A 21 -0.80 10.17 5.86
N PRO A 22 -1.11 11.05 4.89
CA PRO A 22 -0.57 10.95 3.54
C PRO A 22 0.95 11.17 3.56
N ARG A 23 1.61 10.68 2.52
CA ARG A 23 3.04 10.89 2.34
C ARG A 23 3.35 12.39 2.18
N ALA A 24 4.21 12.91 3.06
CA ALA A 24 4.66 14.30 3.02
C ALA A 24 5.83 14.54 2.05
N LYS A 25 6.68 13.52 1.83
CA LYS A 25 7.87 13.64 0.97
C LYS A 25 7.49 13.89 -0.49
N GLU A 26 8.13 14.89 -1.10
CA GLU A 26 8.01 15.19 -2.53
C GLU A 26 8.20 13.96 -3.42
N GLY A 27 7.44 13.93 -4.52
CA GLY A 27 7.40 12.84 -5.49
C GLY A 27 5.97 12.59 -5.99
N ARG A 28 5.80 11.56 -6.83
CA ARG A 28 4.50 11.21 -7.41
C ARG A 28 3.44 10.96 -6.33
N ASP A 29 3.80 10.25 -5.26
CA ASP A 29 2.85 9.86 -4.20
C ASP A 29 2.70 10.93 -3.09
N LYS A 30 3.13 12.18 -3.31
CA LYS A 30 2.91 13.22 -2.29
C LYS A 30 1.42 13.48 -2.11
N GLY A 31 0.96 13.53 -0.86
CA GLY A 31 -0.43 13.86 -0.52
C GLY A 31 -1.40 12.67 -0.58
N VAL A 32 -0.90 11.44 -0.76
CA VAL A 32 -1.74 10.22 -0.73
C VAL A 32 -1.28 9.21 0.31
N VAL A 33 -2.21 8.36 0.73
CA VAL A 33 -1.92 7.11 1.44
C VAL A 33 -2.01 5.96 0.44
N SER A 34 -0.94 5.16 0.35
CA SER A 34 -0.85 4.02 -0.55
C SER A 34 -1.21 2.71 0.15
N PHE A 35 -2.01 1.89 -0.51
CA PHE A 35 -2.39 0.55 -0.11
C PHE A 35 -2.13 -0.41 -1.26
N GLU A 36 -1.94 -1.69 -1.00
CA GLU A 36 -2.10 -2.71 -2.03
C GLU A 36 -3.55 -3.22 -2.08
N THR A 37 -4.01 -3.61 -3.26
CA THR A 37 -5.19 -4.47 -3.39
C THR A 37 -4.86 -5.84 -2.81
N PHE A 38 -5.50 -6.23 -1.71
CA PHE A 38 -5.19 -7.50 -1.07
C PHE A 38 -5.73 -8.68 -1.88
N LYS A 39 -4.84 -9.55 -2.36
CA LYS A 39 -5.17 -10.74 -3.15
C LYS A 39 -5.31 -12.03 -2.32
N GLY A 40 -5.53 -11.92 -1.00
CA GLY A 40 -5.72 -13.09 -0.14
C GLY A 40 -4.42 -13.83 0.23
N ASN A 41 -3.25 -13.22 0.03
CA ASN A 41 -1.96 -13.86 0.26
C ASN A 41 -0.93 -12.91 0.92
N ASN A 42 0.16 -13.51 1.43
CA ASN A 42 1.24 -12.80 2.12
C ASN A 42 2.47 -12.54 1.23
N THR A 43 2.36 -12.73 -0.09
CA THR A 43 3.51 -12.58 -0.99
C THR A 43 4.11 -11.18 -0.96
N PHE A 44 3.27 -10.14 -0.81
CA PHE A 44 3.75 -8.76 -0.66
C PHE A 44 4.52 -8.55 0.64
N ILE A 45 4.11 -9.19 1.75
CA ILE A 45 4.82 -9.15 3.03
C ILE A 45 6.20 -9.78 2.88
N GLU A 46 6.25 -10.97 2.27
CA GLU A 46 7.50 -11.67 1.98
C GLU A 46 8.39 -10.92 0.99
N ALA A 47 7.81 -10.05 0.16
CA ALA A 47 8.55 -9.16 -0.71
C ALA A 47 9.11 -7.96 0.06
N PHE A 48 8.29 -7.35 0.90
CA PHE A 48 8.62 -6.17 1.70
C PHE A 48 9.71 -6.46 2.73
N LYS A 49 9.59 -7.56 3.48
CA LYS A 49 10.57 -8.01 4.49
C LYS A 49 11.96 -8.27 3.91
N LYS A 50 12.05 -8.70 2.65
CA LYS A 50 13.31 -9.02 1.98
C LYS A 50 13.89 -7.84 1.19
N GLY A 51 13.03 -6.95 0.66
CA GLY A 51 13.43 -5.87 -0.23
C GLY A 51 13.87 -4.58 0.48
N LYS A 52 13.33 -4.31 1.67
CA LYS A 52 13.89 -3.31 2.59
C LYS A 52 14.60 -4.09 3.67
N ASN A 53 15.81 -3.70 4.07
CA ASN A 53 16.45 -4.18 5.30
C ASN A 53 15.60 -3.76 6.51
N PHE A 54 14.40 -4.32 6.64
CA PHE A 54 13.47 -4.06 7.72
C PHE A 54 14.12 -4.71 8.94
N SER A 55 14.87 -3.90 9.67
CA SER A 55 15.58 -4.29 10.87
C SER A 55 14.57 -4.73 11.92
N SER A 56 14.34 -6.05 12.03
CA SER A 56 13.76 -6.75 13.18
C SER A 56 12.43 -6.27 13.78
N GLY A 57 11.71 -5.33 13.16
CA GLY A 57 10.42 -4.84 13.65
C GLY A 57 9.26 -5.71 13.18
N GLN A 58 8.26 -5.90 14.05
CA GLN A 58 6.99 -6.52 13.70
C GLN A 58 6.28 -5.68 12.64
N LEU A 59 5.84 -6.33 11.57
CA LEU A 59 5.15 -5.68 10.47
C LEU A 59 3.64 -5.70 10.74
N VAL A 60 2.98 -4.57 10.55
CA VAL A 60 1.53 -4.44 10.74
C VAL A 60 0.84 -4.23 9.41
N GLY A 61 -0.15 -5.08 9.12
CA GLY A 61 -1.09 -4.90 8.03
C GLY A 61 -2.39 -4.28 8.52
N ILE A 62 -2.69 -3.06 8.08
CA ILE A 62 -3.94 -2.36 8.33
C ILE A 62 -4.85 -2.59 7.12
N PHE A 63 -6.03 -3.19 7.35
CA PHE A 63 -6.99 -3.49 6.30
C PHE A 63 -8.16 -2.52 6.34
N ILE A 64 -8.49 -1.97 5.18
CA ILE A 64 -9.60 -1.04 4.97
C ILE A 64 -10.49 -1.59 3.84
N ASP A 65 -11.78 -1.35 3.95
CA ASP A 65 -12.72 -1.57 2.86
C ASP A 65 -12.74 -0.35 1.93
N GLU A 66 -12.37 -0.56 0.67
CA GLU A 66 -12.28 0.53 -0.32
C GLU A 66 -13.66 1.08 -0.69
N GLU A 67 -14.71 0.25 -0.62
CA GLU A 67 -16.08 0.68 -0.91
C GLU A 67 -16.56 1.70 0.14
N LYS A 68 -16.19 1.52 1.41
CA LYS A 68 -16.51 2.49 2.49
C LYS A 68 -15.81 3.83 2.27
N LEU A 69 -14.58 3.83 1.78
CA LEU A 69 -13.88 5.07 1.42
C LEU A 69 -14.57 5.79 0.26
N GLN A 70 -14.94 5.05 -0.79
CA GLN A 70 -15.65 5.60 -1.95
C GLN A 70 -17.02 6.20 -1.56
N ASN A 71 -17.76 5.52 -0.67
CA ASN A 71 -19.05 5.99 -0.16
C ASN A 71 -18.93 7.28 0.65
N GLU A 72 -17.77 7.55 1.25
CA GLU A 72 -17.46 8.81 1.95
C GLU A 72 -16.71 9.81 1.05
N HIS A 73 -16.80 9.64 -0.27
CA HIS A 73 -16.29 10.56 -1.29
C HIS A 73 -14.77 10.76 -1.28
N PHE A 74 -14.01 9.81 -0.74
CA PHE A 74 -12.56 9.80 -0.93
C PHE A 74 -12.22 9.67 -2.43
N LYS A 75 -11.15 10.34 -2.86
CA LYS A 75 -10.61 10.18 -4.21
C LYS A 75 -9.61 9.04 -4.22
N LEU A 76 -9.98 7.94 -4.87
CA LEU A 76 -9.15 6.76 -5.01
C LEU A 76 -8.57 6.69 -6.44
N TYR A 77 -7.32 6.27 -6.55
CA TYR A 77 -6.66 5.99 -7.80
C TYR A 77 -6.04 4.59 -7.75
N VAL A 78 -6.57 3.70 -8.58
CA VAL A 78 -6.00 2.36 -8.77
C VAL A 78 -4.87 2.47 -9.80
N ALA A 79 -3.66 2.10 -9.39
CA ALA A 79 -2.52 2.05 -10.28
C ALA A 79 -2.63 0.86 -11.24
N ASP A 80 -2.01 0.99 -12.41
CA ASP A 80 -1.95 -0.07 -13.41
C ASP A 80 -0.51 -0.24 -13.89
N SER A 81 0.09 -1.38 -13.53
CA SER A 81 1.43 -1.75 -13.97
C SER A 81 1.45 -2.74 -15.14
N SER A 82 0.29 -3.07 -15.75
CA SER A 82 0.19 -4.12 -16.78
C SER A 82 0.99 -3.84 -18.06
N SER A 83 1.34 -2.59 -18.32
CA SER A 83 2.15 -2.21 -19.49
C SER A 83 3.10 -1.06 -19.18
N VAL A 84 4.16 -0.92 -19.99
CA VAL A 84 5.08 0.24 -19.92
C VAL A 84 4.33 1.56 -20.08
N TYR A 85 3.37 1.61 -21.01
CA TYR A 85 2.55 2.79 -21.25
C TYR A 85 1.75 3.17 -19.99
N SER A 86 1.07 2.21 -19.36
CA SER A 86 0.30 2.46 -18.13
C SER A 86 1.18 3.03 -17.01
N ARG A 87 2.38 2.48 -16.82
CA ARG A 87 3.33 2.93 -15.77
C ARG A 87 3.81 4.36 -15.99
N GLN A 88 4.19 4.68 -17.23
CA GLN A 88 4.71 6.01 -17.60
C GLN A 88 3.64 7.10 -17.47
N ASN A 89 2.38 6.75 -17.74
CA ASN A 89 1.25 7.66 -17.64
C ASN A 89 0.53 7.59 -16.28
N SER A 90 1.02 6.77 -15.35
CA SER A 90 0.39 6.64 -14.04
C SER A 90 0.66 7.88 -13.18
N LYS A 91 -0.42 8.43 -12.60
CA LYS A 91 -0.34 9.60 -11.70
C LYS A 91 0.54 9.31 -10.49
N TYR A 92 0.41 8.10 -9.94
CA TYR A 92 1.13 7.64 -8.75
C TYR A 92 2.06 6.46 -9.10
N THR A 93 2.90 6.04 -8.16
CA THR A 93 3.72 4.85 -8.34
C THR A 93 2.86 3.59 -8.42
N THR A 94 3.29 2.61 -9.21
CA THR A 94 2.63 1.31 -9.32
C THR A 94 3.38 0.27 -8.47
N LYS A 95 2.89 -0.97 -8.42
CA LYS A 95 3.60 -2.03 -7.70
C LYS A 95 4.98 -2.32 -8.33
N TYR A 96 5.12 -2.09 -9.64
CA TYR A 96 6.36 -2.32 -10.38
C TYR A 96 7.54 -1.54 -9.78
N GLU A 97 7.35 -0.27 -9.44
CA GLU A 97 8.44 0.58 -8.93
C GLU A 97 8.77 0.33 -7.46
N ASN A 98 7.80 -0.04 -6.62
CA ASN A 98 8.06 -0.16 -5.16
C ASN A 98 8.42 -1.58 -4.71
N ILE A 99 8.17 -2.62 -5.50
CA ILE A 99 8.52 -4.00 -5.15
C ILE A 99 9.92 -4.35 -5.67
N THR A 100 10.94 -3.82 -5.00
CA THR A 100 12.36 -3.92 -5.40
C THR A 100 12.90 -5.36 -5.46
N LYS A 101 12.32 -6.29 -4.68
CA LYS A 101 12.76 -7.70 -4.59
C LYS A 101 12.80 -8.42 -5.93
N PHE A 102 11.87 -8.13 -6.83
CA PHE A 102 11.77 -8.85 -8.10
C PHE A 102 12.58 -8.18 -9.21
N SER A 103 13.22 -7.03 -8.96
CA SER A 103 14.03 -6.31 -9.96
C SER A 103 13.30 -6.09 -11.30
N GLY A 104 11.97 -5.95 -11.28
CA GLY A 104 11.15 -5.83 -12.48
C GLY A 104 10.87 -7.14 -13.22
N ASP A 105 11.11 -8.31 -12.62
CA ASP A 105 10.67 -9.60 -13.16
C ASP A 105 9.16 -9.79 -12.94
N GLU A 106 8.42 -9.35 -13.93
CA GLU A 106 6.96 -9.40 -13.94
C GLU A 106 6.40 -10.77 -14.29
N THR A 107 7.26 -11.67 -14.80
CA THR A 107 6.88 -13.06 -15.13
C THR A 107 6.89 -13.95 -13.90
N ASN A 108 7.46 -13.48 -12.80
CA ASN A 108 7.50 -14.20 -11.54
C ASN A 108 6.09 -14.39 -10.96
N SER A 109 5.70 -15.63 -10.70
CA SER A 109 4.37 -15.96 -10.14
C SER A 109 4.10 -15.27 -8.80
N SER A 110 5.13 -15.07 -7.98
CA SER A 110 5.01 -14.32 -6.73
C SER A 110 4.73 -12.84 -6.99
N TYR A 111 5.42 -12.21 -7.95
CA TYR A 111 5.11 -10.84 -8.35
C TYR A 111 3.67 -10.70 -8.87
N MET A 112 3.24 -11.62 -9.74
CA MET A 112 1.87 -11.62 -10.30
C MET A 112 0.80 -11.79 -9.22
N SER A 113 1.11 -12.52 -8.14
CA SER A 113 0.18 -12.73 -7.01
C SER A 113 0.00 -11.51 -6.11
N ILE A 114 0.87 -10.49 -6.23
CA ILE A 114 0.74 -9.22 -5.51
C ILE A 114 -0.22 -8.31 -6.26
N GLY A 115 -1.18 -7.71 -5.54
CA GLY A 115 -2.11 -6.76 -6.12
C GLY A 115 -1.44 -5.46 -6.54
N GLU A 116 -2.15 -4.68 -7.36
CA GLU A 116 -1.72 -3.31 -7.66
C GLU A 116 -1.83 -2.41 -6.44
N TYR A 117 -1.21 -1.25 -6.51
CA TYR A 117 -1.48 -0.21 -5.53
C TYR A 117 -2.77 0.53 -5.82
N ILE A 118 -3.39 0.98 -4.74
CA ILE A 118 -4.45 1.96 -4.72
C ILE A 118 -4.02 3.11 -3.81
N HIS A 119 -4.15 4.32 -4.32
CA HIS A 119 -3.75 5.55 -3.66
C HIS A 119 -4.98 6.36 -3.32
N VAL A 120 -5.05 6.82 -2.08
CA VAL A 120 -6.19 7.59 -1.58
C VAL A 120 -5.70 9.00 -1.23
N GLU A 121 -6.30 10.03 -1.79
CA GLU A 121 -5.92 11.42 -1.52
C GLU A 121 -6.37 11.85 -0.11
N GLY A 122 -5.47 12.48 0.64
CA GLY A 122 -5.75 13.02 1.97
C GLY A 122 -5.47 12.05 3.13
N GLU A 123 -5.94 12.45 4.31
CA GLU A 123 -5.82 11.69 5.55
C GLU A 123 -6.96 10.68 5.67
N ILE A 124 -6.66 9.47 6.14
CA ILE A 124 -7.69 8.43 6.34
C ILE A 124 -7.95 8.24 7.83
N PRO A 125 -9.15 8.59 8.33
CA PRO A 125 -9.52 8.35 9.72
C PRO A 125 -9.49 6.87 10.09
N ILE A 126 -9.03 6.55 11.30
CA ILE A 126 -8.96 5.16 11.77
C ILE A 126 -10.34 4.48 11.89
N LYS A 127 -11.44 5.23 11.82
CA LYS A 127 -12.82 4.69 11.75
C LYS A 127 -13.04 3.72 10.58
N PHE A 128 -12.20 3.81 9.55
CA PHE A 128 -12.24 2.93 8.36
C PHE A 128 -11.40 1.66 8.50
N ILE A 129 -10.67 1.48 9.61
CA ILE A 129 -9.91 0.26 9.87
C ILE A 129 -10.89 -0.88 10.19
N GLU A 130 -10.89 -1.90 9.35
CA GLU A 130 -11.75 -3.09 9.53
C GLU A 130 -11.01 -4.20 10.27
N ARG A 131 -9.70 -4.33 10.03
CA ARG A 131 -8.88 -5.42 10.58
C ARG A 131 -7.43 -5.01 10.66
N ILE A 132 -6.75 -5.54 11.69
CA ILE A 132 -5.30 -5.44 11.87
C ILE A 132 -4.72 -6.86 11.90
N GLU A 133 -3.63 -7.09 11.16
CA GLU A 133 -2.83 -8.31 11.26
C GLU A 133 -1.37 -7.96 11.53
N ARG A 134 -0.67 -8.82 12.27
CA ARG A 134 0.74 -8.65 12.62
C ARG A 134 1.56 -9.82 12.09
N TYR A 135 2.75 -9.54 11.54
CA TYR A 135 3.59 -10.51 10.83
C TYR A 135 5.06 -10.40 11.21
#